data_AF-A0A922MRA0-F1
#
_entry.id   AF-A0A922MRA0-F1
#
_cell.length_a   1.000
_cell.length_b   1.000
_cell.length_c   1.000
_cell.angle_alpha   90.00
_cell.angle_beta   90.00
_cell.angle_gamma   90.00
#
_symmetry.space_group_name_H-M   'P 1'
#
loop_
_entity.id
_entity.type
_entity.pdbx_description
1 polymer ?
#
loop_
_entity_poly.entity_id
_entity_poly.type
_entity_poly.pdbx_seq_one_letter_code
_entity_poly.pdbx_strand_id
1 'polypeptide(L)' 'MESFIGNMRSTRILFSDCVYFETSSTSPYQIRRIEELNKTPSGNVEAKVMCFYRRRDLPNPLIQLADKHQSKYPANLYAQ' A
#
# COMPACT_ATOMS: atom_id res chain seq x y z
N MET A 1 -11.45 -9.26 -2.57
CA MET A 1 -10.58 -9.70 -1.48
C MET A 1 -9.38 -10.30 -2.17
N GLU A 2 -8.38 -9.46 -2.50
CA GLU A 2 -7.25 -9.89 -3.33
C GLU A 2 -6.27 -10.65 -2.43
N SER A 3 -6.31 -11.98 -2.50
CA SER A 3 -5.43 -12.88 -1.78
C SER A 3 -3.99 -12.68 -2.26
N PHE A 4 -3.10 -12.33 -1.32
CA PHE A 4 -1.70 -12.03 -1.63
C PHE A 4 -0.91 -13.33 -1.79
N ILE A 5 -0.42 -13.60 -3.00
CA ILE A 5 0.66 -14.57 -3.25
C ILE A 5 1.90 -13.76 -3.66
N GLY A 6 2.43 -12.98 -2.71
CA GLY A 6 3.79 -12.46 -2.82
C GLY A 6 4.74 -13.48 -2.22
N ASN A 7 5.80 -13.86 -2.95
CA ASN A 7 6.85 -14.79 -2.52
C ASN A 7 7.52 -14.27 -1.23
N MET A 8 6.96 -14.61 -0.07
CA MET A 8 7.35 -14.09 1.23
C MET A 8 8.59 -14.84 1.73
N ARG A 9 9.75 -14.47 1.18
CA ARG A 9 11.04 -14.92 1.71
C ARG A 9 11.26 -14.30 3.10
N SER A 10 10.88 -15.06 4.13
CA SER A 10 11.40 -15.04 5.51
C SER A 10 11.74 -13.65 6.09
N THR A 11 10.81 -12.71 6.03
CA THR A 11 10.91 -11.43 6.75
C THR A 11 9.68 -11.31 7.64
N ARG A 12 9.86 -11.01 8.93
CA ARG A 12 8.73 -10.77 9.83
C ARG A 12 8.01 -9.51 9.36
N ILE A 13 6.72 -9.65 9.09
CA ILE A 13 5.81 -8.55 8.77
C ILE A 13 4.95 -8.28 10.00
N LEU A 14 4.86 -7.03 10.41
CA LEU A 14 4.09 -6.55 11.56
C LEU A 14 2.86 -5.77 11.11
N PHE A 15 1.89 -5.65 12.01
CA PHE A 15 0.77 -4.72 11.86
C PHE A 15 1.33 -3.30 11.71
N SER A 16 0.78 -2.52 10.78
CA SER A 16 1.26 -1.18 10.37
C SER A 16 2.46 -1.11 9.44
N ASP A 17 3.06 -2.23 9.02
CA ASP A 17 4.15 -2.20 8.04
C ASP A 17 3.65 -1.74 6.66
N CYS A 18 4.47 -0.92 6.00
CA CYS A 18 4.29 -0.55 4.60
C CYS A 18 4.99 -1.57 3.71
N VAL A 19 4.25 -2.17 2.79
CA VAL A 19 4.72 -3.21 1.88
C VAL A 19 4.56 -2.79 0.42
N TYR A 20 5.45 -3.31 -0.42
CA TYR A 20 5.42 -3.12 -1.87
C TYR A 20 4.63 -4.24 -2.53
N PHE A 21 3.64 -3.86 -3.32
CA PHE A 21 2.79 -4.74 -4.11
C PHE A 21 3.17 -4.63 -5.59
N GLU A 22 3.44 -5.77 -6.20
CA GLU A 22 3.57 -5.89 -7.65
C GLU A 22 2.20 -6.15 -8.26
N THR A 23 1.78 -5.33 -9.23
CA THR A 23 0.53 -5.54 -9.97
C THR A 23 0.77 -6.00 -11.41
N SER A 24 1.88 -5.57 -12.02
CA SER A 24 2.40 -6.11 -13.27
C SER A 24 3.91 -5.85 -13.33
N SER A 25 4.64 -6.64 -14.13
CA SER A 25 6.09 -6.51 -14.29
C SER A 25 6.55 -5.18 -14.92
N THR A 26 5.61 -4.44 -15.50
CA THR A 26 5.83 -3.16 -16.19
C THR A 26 5.29 -1.96 -15.42
N SER A 27 4.47 -2.20 -14.40
CA SER A 27 3.91 -1.14 -13.56
C SER A 27 4.82 -0.92 -12.35
N PRO A 28 5.00 0.33 -11.90
CA PRO A 28 5.74 0.54 -10.67
C PRO A 28 5.01 -0.07 -9.47
N TYR A 29 5.76 -0.51 -8.46
CA TYR A 29 5.19 -1.06 -7.23
C TYR A 29 4.22 -0.10 -6.54
N GLN A 30 3.15 -0.67 -5.99
CA GLN A 30 2.19 0.04 -5.15
C GLN A 30 2.58 -0.10 -3.68
N ILE A 31 2.41 0.98 -2.89
CA ILE A 31 2.65 0.93 -1.45
C ILE A 31 1.31 0.69 -0.75
N ARG A 32 1.28 -0.28 0.16
CA ARG A 32 0.11 -0.56 0.99
C ARG A 32 0.52 -0.72 2.44
N ARG A 33 -0.26 -0.20 3.38
CA ARG A 33 -0.05 -0.43 4.82
C ARG A 33 -0.89 -1.61 5.26
N ILE A 34 -0.30 -2.49 6.06
CA ILE A 34 -0.99 -3.64 6.64
C ILE A 34 -1.81 -3.18 7.84
N GLU A 35 -3.12 -3.41 7.74
CA GLU A 35 -4.09 -3.14 8.81
C GLU A 35 -4.55 -4.44 9.48
N GLU A 36 -4.37 -5.60 8.86
CA GLU A 36 -4.70 -6.88 9.47
C GLU A 36 -4.02 -8.02 8.73
N LEU A 37 -3.64 -9.07 9.45
CA LEU A 37 -3.14 -10.32 8.86
C LEU A 37 -3.94 -11.48 9.44
N ASN A 38 -4.55 -12.25 8.55
CA ASN A 38 -5.34 -13.43 8.89
C ASN A 38 -4.70 -14.65 8.26
N LYS A 39 -4.48 -15.69 9.06
CA LYS A 39 -4.01 -16.98 8.57
C LYS A 39 -5.19 -17.92 8.42
N THR A 40 -5.43 -18.41 7.21
CA THR A 40 -6.50 -19.38 6.96
C THR A 40 -6.10 -20.76 7.51
N PRO A 41 -7.06 -21.65 7.81
CA PRO A 41 -6.76 -23.03 8.24
C PRO A 41 -5.96 -23.83 7.20
N SER A 42 -6.11 -23.49 5.91
CA SER A 42 -5.32 -24.07 4.81
C SER A 42 -3.86 -23.59 4.79
N GLY A 43 -3.49 -22.64 5.64
CA GLY A 43 -2.13 -22.11 5.77
C GLY A 43 -1.85 -20.87 4.91
N ASN A 44 -2.82 -20.38 4.13
CA ASN A 44 -2.69 -19.13 3.39
C ASN A 44 -2.71 -17.94 4.34
N VAL A 45 -2.11 -16.83 3.93
CA VAL A 45 -2.16 -15.56 4.66
C VAL A 45 -2.92 -14.55 3.81
N GLU A 46 -3.93 -13.96 4.40
CA GLU A 46 -4.72 -12.87 3.83
C GLU A 46 -4.39 -11.58 4.60
N ALA A 47 -4.25 -10.48 3.86
CA ALA A 47 -3.95 -9.19 4.44
C ALA A 47 -5.08 -8.20 4.13
N LYS A 48 -5.58 -7.54 5.18
CA LYS A 48 -6.36 -6.31 5.01
C LYS A 48 -5.38 -5.16 4.96
N VAL A 49 -5.50 -4.33 3.93
CA VAL A 49 -4.52 -3.28 3.67
C VAL A 49 -5.18 -1.95 3.37
N MET A 50 -4.53 -0.87 3.79
CA MET A 50 -4.80 0.47 3.31
C MET A 50 -3.93 0.75 2.08
N CYS A 51 -4.55 1.17 0.98
CA CYS A 51 -3.84 1.46 -0.26
C CYS A 51 -3.41 2.92 -0.34
N PHE A 52 -2.14 3.16 -0.67
CA PHE A 52 -1.68 4.49 -1.07
C PHE A 52 -1.63 4.57 -2.60
N TYR A 53 -2.26 5.62 -3.13
CA TYR A 53 -2.25 5.90 -4.55
C TYR A 53 -1.35 7.09 -4.82
N ARG A 54 -0.56 7.00 -5.89
CA ARG A 54 0.08 8.19 -6.43
C ARG A 54 -0.99 9.02 -7.13
N ARG A 55 -0.84 10.34 -7.07
CA ARG A 55 -1.77 11.28 -7.73
C ARG A 55 -2.04 10.93 -9.20
N ARG A 56 -1.01 10.52 -9.96
CA ARG A 56 -1.13 10.14 -11.37
C ARG A 56 -1.90 8.85 -11.64
N ASP A 57 -2.04 7.99 -10.63
CA ASP A 57 -2.78 6.73 -10.74
C ASP A 57 -4.26 6.89 -10.35
N LEU A 58 -4.66 8.08 -9.87
CA LEU A 58 -6.05 8.34 -9.50
C LEU A 58 -6.89 8.71 -10.74
N PRO A 59 -8.15 8.26 -10.80
CA PRO A 59 -9.11 8.75 -11.78
C PRO A 59 -9.25 10.28 -11.75
N ASN A 60 -9.40 10.92 -12.92
CA ASN A 60 -9.49 12.38 -13.06
C ASN A 60 -10.45 13.07 -12.05
N PRO A 61 -11.67 12.54 -11.78
CA PRO A 61 -12.56 13.16 -10.80
C PRO A 61 -11.99 13.18 -9.37
N LEU A 62 -11.16 12.19 -9.01
CA LEU A 62 -10.58 12.06 -7.67
C LEU A 62 -9.29 12.87 -7.51
N ILE A 63 -8.64 13.30 -8.59
CA ILE A 63 -7.44 14.12 -8.53
C ILE A 63 -7.72 15.44 -7.82
N GLN A 64 -8.81 16.14 -8.17
CA GLN A 64 -9.16 17.42 -7.55
C GLN A 64 -9.41 17.29 -6.04
N LEU A 65 -10.02 16.17 -5.63
CA LEU A 65 -10.24 15.88 -4.22
C LEU A 65 -8.92 15.57 -3.51
N ALA A 66 -8.07 14.74 -4.12
CA ALA A 66 -6.75 14.41 -3.58
C ALA A 66 -5.89 15.67 -3.40
N ASP A 67 -5.93 16.61 -4.35
CA ASP A 67 -5.20 17.88 -4.29
C ASP A 67 -5.65 18.74 -3.11
N LYS A 68 -6.97 18.81 -2.87
CA LYS A 68 -7.54 19.50 -1.71
C LYS A 68 -7.13 18.85 -0.39
N HIS A 69 -6.99 17.53 -0.37
CA HIS A 69 -6.70 16.73 0.83
C HIS A 69 -5.22 16.36 0.99
N GLN A 70 -4.33 16.81 0.10
CA GLN A 70 -2.89 16.57 0.21
C GLN A 70 -2.42 17.17 1.54
N SER A 71 -2.18 16.31 2.54
CA SER A 71 -2.11 16.73 3.93
C SER A 71 -0.95 17.69 4.18
N LYS A 72 -1.31 18.92 4.55
CA LYS A 72 -0.83 19.88 5.57
C LYS A 72 0.52 19.71 6.31
N TYR A 73 1.24 18.60 6.21
CA TYR A 73 2.58 18.46 6.78
C TYR A 73 3.60 18.79 5.70
N PRO A 74 4.38 19.88 5.85
CA PRO A 74 5.35 20.24 4.84
C PRO A 74 6.40 19.14 4.71
N ALA A 75 6.69 18.74 3.48
CA ALA A 75 7.82 17.87 3.13
C ALA A 75 9.19 18.47 3.55
N ASN A 76 9.21 19.68 4.11
CA ASN A 76 10.41 20.45 4.43
C ASN A 76 10.92 20.25 5.87
N LEU A 77 10.38 19.32 6.66
CA LEU A 77 10.94 19.02 7.99
C LEU A 77 12.23 18.17 7.93
N TYR A 78 12.64 17.72 6.75
CA TYR A 78 13.87 16.95 6.52
C TYR A 78 14.78 17.54 5.43
N ALA A 79 14.46 18.72 4.90
CA ALA A 79 15.37 19.45 4.02
C ALA A 79 16.28 20.31 4.90
N GLN A 80 17.51 19.83 5.12
CA GLN A 80 18.63 20.68 5.58
C GLN A 80 19.05 21.62 4.47
#